data_AF-A0A536XU69-F1
#
_entry.id   AF-A0A536XU69-F1
#
_cell.length_a   1.000
_cell.length_b   1.000
_cell.length_c   1.000
_cell.angle_alpha   90.00
_cell.angle_beta   90.00
_cell.angle_gamma   90.00
#
_symmetry.space_group_name_H-M   'P 1'
#
loop_
_entity.id
_entity.type
_entity.pdbx_description
1 polymer ?
#
loop_
_entity_poly.entity_id
_entity_poly.type
_entity_poly.pdbx_seq_one_letter_code
_entity_poly.pdbx_strand_id
1 'polypeptide(L)'
;MCGTILWEAKQTKAWQGAWLRKLKDEQQEIGAEFAVIVTAAMPKDAREPFLRDSDVWVTRYDAARPLAECLRAALLELAKQRQANLGRSEKMELLYNYICSPQFGQRLKSLYDGFVAMREELEAEKAALGRIWKKREAQLTRMQDGLLSVVGDLQGIGEEALPALDVVAALPTGSEAHEISAPNLVQMKSYLGPGS
;
A
#
# COMPACT_ATOMS: atom_id res chain seq x y z
N MET A 1 18.07 22.00 1.79
CA MET A 1 18.20 20.53 1.62
C MET A 1 17.74 19.88 2.94
N CYS A 2 16.92 18.84 2.93
CA CYS A 2 16.34 18.25 4.15
C CYS A 2 17.09 17.02 4.70
N GLY A 3 18.11 16.55 3.99
CA GLY A 3 18.95 15.40 4.34
C GLY A 3 19.22 14.54 3.10
N THR A 4 20.00 13.48 3.29
CA THR A 4 20.44 12.55 2.27
C THR A 4 20.12 11.12 2.69
N ILE A 5 19.58 10.33 1.76
CA ILE A 5 19.39 8.90 1.95
C ILE A 5 20.28 8.18 0.93
N LEU A 6 21.17 7.33 1.42
CA LEU A 6 22.01 6.48 0.59
C LEU A 6 21.25 5.19 0.26
N TRP A 7 21.08 4.91 -1.03
CA TRP A 7 20.40 3.71 -1.52
C TRP A 7 21.38 2.84 -2.29
N GLU A 8 21.45 1.55 -1.95
CA GLU A 8 22.19 0.55 -2.71
C GLU A 8 21.27 -0.62 -3.08
N ALA A 9 21.21 -0.97 -4.36
CA ALA A 9 20.43 -2.11 -4.82
C ALA A 9 21.33 -3.34 -4.99
N LYS A 10 20.89 -4.49 -4.46
CA LYS A 10 21.58 -5.79 -4.54
C LYS A 10 20.70 -6.82 -5.22
N GLN A 11 21.06 -7.18 -6.45
CA GLN A 11 20.49 -8.32 -7.17
C GLN A 11 21.38 -9.55 -7.02
N THR A 12 21.19 -10.26 -5.92
CA THR A 12 21.95 -11.47 -5.60
C THR A 12 21.00 -12.55 -5.07
N LYS A 13 21.42 -13.81 -5.17
CA LYS A 13 20.61 -14.97 -4.73
C LYS A 13 20.73 -15.26 -3.24
N ALA A 14 21.76 -14.73 -2.58
CA ALA A 14 22.05 -14.99 -1.18
C ALA A 14 22.46 -13.70 -0.48
N TRP A 15 21.86 -13.46 0.68
CA TRP A 15 22.21 -12.35 1.56
C TRP A 15 23.65 -12.45 2.06
N GLN A 16 24.35 -11.31 2.12
CA GLN A 16 25.68 -11.24 2.72
C GLN A 16 25.71 -10.10 3.75
N GLY A 17 25.99 -10.44 5.02
CA GLY A 17 26.11 -9.44 6.08
C GLY A 17 27.22 -8.41 5.85
N ALA A 18 28.21 -8.73 5.01
CA ALA A 18 29.27 -7.80 4.62
C ALA A 18 28.75 -6.52 3.93
N TRP A 19 27.56 -6.58 3.29
CA TRP A 19 26.97 -5.39 2.66
C TRP A 19 26.58 -4.32 3.69
N LEU A 20 26.15 -4.73 4.88
CA LEU A 20 25.79 -3.79 5.95
C LEU A 20 27.00 -2.95 6.35
N ARG A 21 28.16 -3.60 6.55
CA ARG A 21 29.40 -2.92 6.92
C ARG A 21 29.86 -1.97 5.82
N LYS A 22 29.92 -2.45 4.57
CA LYS A 22 30.32 -1.63 3.41
C LYS A 22 29.44 -0.39 3.27
N LEU A 23 28.11 -0.57 3.29
CA LEU A 23 27.19 0.55 3.09
C LEU A 23 27.22 1.53 4.26
N LYS A 24 27.49 1.06 5.47
CA LYS A 24 27.64 1.92 6.65
C LYS A 24 28.90 2.77 6.58
N ASP A 25 30.01 2.20 6.12
CA ASP A 25 31.25 2.96 5.89
C ASP A 25 31.00 4.05 4.82
N GLU A 26 30.34 3.70 3.71
CA GLU A 26 29.95 4.66 2.66
C GLU A 26 28.95 5.72 3.16
N GLN A 27 28.01 5.33 4.03
CA GLN A 27 27.06 6.26 4.65
C GLN A 27 27.80 7.33 5.47
N GLN A 28 28.83 6.95 6.22
CA GLN A 28 29.63 7.86 7.03
C GLN A 28 30.45 8.81 6.16
N GLU A 29 31.08 8.30 5.10
CA GLU A 29 31.86 9.13 4.15
C GLU A 29 30.98 10.18 3.46
N ILE A 30 29.76 9.79 3.06
CA ILE A 30 28.81 10.68 2.39
C ILE A 30 28.09 11.61 3.39
N GLY A 31 28.07 11.24 4.68
CA GLY A 31 27.30 11.94 5.70
C GLY A 31 25.79 11.78 5.52
N ALA A 32 25.34 10.65 4.98
CA ALA A 32 23.91 10.40 4.75
C ALA A 32 23.17 10.05 6.06
N GLU A 33 22.05 10.70 6.32
CA GLU A 33 21.24 10.43 7.53
C GLU A 33 20.67 9.01 7.58
N PHE A 34 20.41 8.40 6.43
CA PHE A 34 19.92 7.03 6.35
C PHE A 34 20.64 6.24 5.25
N ALA A 35 20.87 4.96 5.49
CA ALA A 35 21.35 4.00 4.50
C ALA A 35 20.30 2.90 4.27
N VAL A 36 20.09 2.53 3.01
CA VAL A 36 19.09 1.54 2.61
C VAL A 36 19.67 0.57 1.57
N ILE A 37 19.59 -0.73 1.85
CA ILE A 37 19.81 -1.81 0.92
C ILE A 37 18.46 -2.28 0.38
N VAL A 38 18.30 -2.24 -0.94
CA VAL A 38 17.17 -2.89 -1.62
C VAL A 38 17.64 -4.23 -2.15
N THR A 39 17.02 -5.34 -1.76
CA THR A 39 17.45 -6.69 -2.17
C THR A 39 16.31 -7.65 -2.43
N ALA A 40 16.57 -8.64 -3.30
CA ALA A 40 15.69 -9.79 -3.49
C ALA A 40 15.97 -10.92 -2.48
N ALA A 41 17.19 -10.99 -1.94
CA ALA A 41 17.61 -12.01 -1.00
C ALA A 41 17.73 -11.41 0.41
N MET A 42 16.65 -11.47 1.18
CA MET A 42 16.59 -10.92 2.54
C MET A 42 17.47 -11.71 3.54
N PRO A 43 17.87 -11.09 4.66
CA PRO A 43 18.52 -11.80 5.77
C PRO A 43 17.72 -13.03 6.21
N LYS A 44 18.42 -14.04 6.74
CA LYS A 44 17.75 -15.18 7.37
C LYS A 44 16.88 -14.63 8.51
N ASP A 45 15.66 -15.16 8.63
CA ASP A 45 14.63 -14.77 9.61
C ASP A 45 13.81 -13.48 9.29
N ALA A 46 14.08 -12.81 8.17
CA ALA A 46 13.33 -11.63 7.75
C ALA A 46 11.93 -11.98 7.19
N ARG A 47 10.91 -11.95 8.06
CA ARG A 47 9.49 -12.12 7.65
C ARG A 47 8.89 -10.86 7.03
N GLU A 48 9.31 -9.71 7.53
CA GLU A 48 8.81 -8.38 7.18
C GLU A 48 9.32 -7.92 5.79
N PRO A 49 8.60 -7.03 5.08
CA PRO A 49 9.02 -6.49 3.79
C PRO A 49 10.27 -5.62 3.87
N PHE A 50 10.52 -5.03 5.04
CA PHE A 50 11.75 -4.33 5.37
C PHE A 50 12.08 -4.48 6.85
N LEU A 51 13.35 -4.32 7.19
CA LEU A 51 13.87 -4.34 8.55
C LEU A 51 15.01 -3.35 8.69
N ARG A 52 15.43 -3.10 9.93
CA ARG A 52 16.62 -2.32 10.24
C ARG A 52 17.63 -3.21 10.94
N ASP A 53 18.81 -3.33 10.35
CA ASP A 53 19.92 -4.12 10.89
C ASP A 53 21.19 -3.26 10.88
N SER A 54 21.88 -3.20 12.02
CA SER A 54 23.17 -2.51 12.15
C SER A 54 23.15 -1.03 11.72
N ASP A 55 21.98 -0.39 11.86
CA ASP A 55 21.66 0.99 11.44
C ASP A 55 21.46 1.20 9.92
N VAL A 56 21.39 0.10 9.17
CA VAL A 56 21.07 0.08 7.74
C VAL A 56 19.67 -0.50 7.56
N TRP A 57 18.84 0.15 6.76
CA TRP A 57 17.55 -0.40 6.37
C TRP A 57 17.75 -1.44 5.27
N VAL A 58 17.09 -2.58 5.38
CA VAL A 58 17.08 -3.63 4.37
C VAL A 58 15.65 -3.83 3.93
N THR A 59 15.37 -3.68 2.64
CA THR A 59 14.01 -3.73 2.08
C THR A 59 13.96 -4.57 0.82
N ARG A 60 12.80 -5.18 0.60
CA ARG A 60 12.46 -5.81 -0.68
C ARG A 60 12.11 -4.75 -1.72
N TYR A 61 12.16 -5.11 -3.00
CA TYR A 61 11.85 -4.20 -4.10
C TYR A 61 10.42 -3.64 -4.05
N ASP A 62 9.45 -4.47 -3.67
CA ASP A 62 8.03 -4.10 -3.53
C ASP A 62 7.78 -3.09 -2.39
N ALA A 63 8.62 -3.11 -1.36
CA ALA A 63 8.53 -2.21 -0.21
C ALA A 63 9.52 -1.03 -0.25
N ALA A 64 10.33 -0.89 -1.30
CA ALA A 64 11.31 0.19 -1.41
C ALA A 64 10.65 1.58 -1.48
N ARG A 65 9.59 1.72 -2.28
CA ARG A 65 8.85 2.98 -2.42
C ARG A 65 8.17 3.44 -1.12
N PRO A 66 7.36 2.62 -0.44
CA PRO A 66 6.75 3.05 0.83
C PRO A 66 7.80 3.36 1.90
N LEU A 67 8.91 2.61 1.95
CA LEU A 67 10.01 2.92 2.86
C LEU A 67 10.65 4.28 2.53
N ALA A 68 10.85 4.60 1.26
CA ALA A 68 11.38 5.89 0.84
C ALA A 68 10.47 7.06 1.26
N GLU A 69 9.15 6.89 1.16
CA GLU A 69 8.17 7.89 1.62
C GLU A 69 8.26 8.10 3.14
N CYS A 70 8.37 7.02 3.93
CA CYS A 70 8.56 7.11 5.37
C CYS A 70 9.86 7.83 5.77
N LEU A 71 11.00 7.44 5.16
CA LEU A 71 12.30 8.05 5.45
C LEU A 71 12.34 9.53 5.02
N ARG A 72 11.70 9.86 3.89
CA ARG A 72 11.58 11.26 3.44
C ARG A 72 10.74 12.09 4.41
N ALA A 73 9.64 11.56 4.93
CA ALA A 73 8.83 12.26 5.93
C ALA A 73 9.65 12.52 7.21
N ALA A 74 10.45 11.55 7.65
CA ALA A 74 11.36 11.72 8.78
C ALA A 74 12.41 12.82 8.54
N LEU A 75 13.00 12.88 7.33
CA LEU A 75 13.95 13.94 6.96
C LEU A 75 13.29 15.32 6.87
N LEU A 76 12.09 15.41 6.29
CA LEU A 76 11.35 16.67 6.22
C LEU A 76 11.00 17.20 7.61
N GLU A 77 10.60 16.32 8.52
CA GLU A 77 10.35 16.71 9.90
C GLU A 77 11.64 17.15 10.59
N LEU A 78 12.73 16.40 10.42
CA LEU A 78 14.05 16.78 10.94
C LEU A 78 14.49 18.17 10.41
N ALA A 79 14.25 18.46 9.14
CA ALA A 79 14.59 19.74 8.53
C ALA A 79 13.73 20.90 9.07
N LYS A 80 12.42 20.69 9.26
CA LYS A 80 11.54 21.68 9.91
C LYS A 80 12.00 21.99 11.33
N GLN A 81 12.37 20.96 12.09
CA GLN A 81 12.89 21.13 13.45
C GLN A 81 14.25 21.84 13.45
N ARG A 82 15.19 21.48 12.55
CA ARG A 82 16.47 22.19 12.38
C ARG A 82 16.26 23.68 12.09
N GLN A 83 15.32 24.02 11.21
CA GLN A 83 15.00 25.41 10.87
C GLN A 83 14.34 26.16 12.04
N ALA A 84 13.48 25.50 12.82
CA ALA A 84 12.93 26.06 14.06
C ALA A 84 13.98 26.23 15.17
N ASN A 85 15.11 25.52 15.08
CA ASN A 85 16.17 25.45 16.11
C ASN A 85 17.35 26.41 15.92
N LEU A 86 17.40 27.21 14.85
CA LEU A 86 18.48 28.20 14.59
C LEU A 86 18.57 29.34 15.63
N GLY A 87 17.78 29.31 16.72
CA GLY A 87 17.64 30.42 17.67
C GLY A 87 18.02 30.17 19.14
N ARG A 88 18.49 28.99 19.59
CA ARG A 88 18.80 28.81 21.04
C ARG A 88 19.77 27.65 21.34
N SER A 89 21.02 28.01 21.68
CA SER A 89 22.17 27.11 21.88
C SER A 89 22.08 26.11 23.05
N GLU A 90 21.07 26.17 23.93
CA GLU A 90 20.99 25.31 25.13
C GLU A 90 20.22 23.98 24.94
N LYS A 91 19.58 23.74 23.77
CA LYS A 91 18.72 22.54 23.53
C LYS A 91 19.40 21.36 22.84
N MET A 92 20.66 21.48 22.42
CA MET A 92 21.36 20.45 21.65
C MET A 92 21.56 19.14 22.45
N GLU A 93 21.85 19.24 23.75
CA GLU A 93 21.90 18.07 24.65
C GLU A 93 20.54 17.39 24.81
N LEU A 94 19.45 18.17 24.85
CA LEU A 94 18.10 17.65 25.05
C LEU A 94 17.61 16.84 23.83
N LEU A 95 18.06 17.21 22.63
CA LEU A 95 17.78 16.49 21.37
C LEU A 95 18.58 15.19 21.26
N TYR A 96 19.87 15.21 21.63
CA TYR A 96 20.69 14.00 21.67
C TYR A 96 20.10 12.99 22.66
N ASN A 97 19.68 13.48 23.84
CA ASN A 97 19.00 12.68 24.85
C ASN A 97 17.65 12.13 24.37
N TYR A 98 16.86 12.89 23.60
CA TYR A 98 15.58 12.41 23.06
C TYR A 98 15.75 11.36 21.95
N ILE A 99 16.72 11.52 21.04
CA ILE A 99 16.99 10.51 19.99
C ILE A 99 17.49 9.20 20.60
N CYS A 100 18.32 9.30 21.65
CA CYS A 100 18.76 8.15 22.44
C CYS A 100 17.71 7.71 23.48
N SER A 101 16.58 8.40 23.59
CA SER A 101 15.59 8.10 24.62
C SER A 101 14.75 6.86 24.26
N PRO A 102 14.35 6.08 25.28
CA PRO A 102 13.38 5.01 25.10
C PRO A 102 12.05 5.47 24.47
N GLN A 103 11.68 6.74 24.65
CA GLN A 103 10.42 7.31 24.17
C GLN A 103 10.38 7.46 22.64
N PHE A 104 11.50 7.83 22.01
CA PHE A 104 11.60 7.86 20.55
C PHE A 104 11.49 6.46 19.94
N GLY A 105 12.19 5.48 20.53
CA GLY A 105 12.10 4.07 20.13
C GLY A 105 10.68 3.53 20.28
N GLN A 106 9.99 3.85 21.37
CA GLN A 106 8.58 3.46 21.58
C GLN A 106 7.66 4.07 20.51
N ARG A 107 7.82 5.36 20.17
CA ARG A 107 6.99 5.99 19.13
C ARG A 107 7.21 5.37 17.75
N LEU A 108 8.46 5.11 17.37
CA LEU A 108 8.78 4.44 16.12
C LEU A 108 8.20 3.01 16.10
N LYS A 109 8.33 2.30 17.22
CA LYS A 109 7.74 0.97 17.39
C LYS A 109 6.21 0.99 17.28
N SER A 110 5.53 1.95 17.90
CA SER A 110 4.07 2.07 17.79
C SER A 110 3.61 2.35 16.36
N LEU A 111 4.34 3.17 15.60
CA LEU A 111 4.02 3.41 14.19
C LEU A 111 4.24 2.17 13.33
N TYR A 112 5.32 1.44 13.57
CA TYR A 112 5.62 0.18 12.91
C TYR A 112 4.57 -0.90 13.22
N ASP A 113 4.25 -1.08 14.50
CA ASP A 113 3.25 -2.05 14.95
C ASP A 113 1.87 -1.71 14.35
N GLY A 114 1.51 -0.42 14.27
CA GLY A 114 0.29 0.03 13.59
C GLY A 114 0.27 -0.25 12.08
N PHE A 115 1.41 -0.13 11.41
CA PHE A 115 1.54 -0.49 9.99
C PHE A 115 1.37 -1.99 9.76
N VAL A 116 1.97 -2.83 10.61
CA VAL A 116 1.84 -4.29 10.52
C VAL A 116 0.38 -4.71 10.74
N ALA A 117 -0.28 -4.17 11.77
CA ALA A 117 -1.69 -4.45 12.06
C ALA A 117 -2.61 -4.10 10.87
N MET A 118 -2.46 -2.89 10.30
CA MET A 118 -3.25 -2.50 9.12
C MET A 118 -3.03 -3.41 7.90
N ARG A 119 -1.80 -3.91 7.73
CA ARG A 119 -1.49 -4.86 6.64
C ARG A 119 -2.18 -6.21 6.86
N GLU A 120 -2.18 -6.71 8.09
CA GLU A 120 -2.84 -7.98 8.44
C GLU A 120 -4.36 -7.90 8.29
N GLU A 121 -4.96 -6.80 8.76
CA GLU A 121 -6.40 -6.54 8.62
C GLU A 121 -6.81 -6.50 7.13
N LEU A 122 -6.04 -5.81 6.29
CA LEU A 122 -6.32 -5.71 4.86
C LEU A 122 -6.28 -7.08 4.16
N GLU A 123 -5.31 -7.93 4.48
CA GLU A 123 -5.23 -9.27 3.90
C GLU A 123 -6.37 -10.18 4.38
N ALA A 124 -6.77 -10.06 5.65
CA ALA A 124 -7.93 -10.76 6.18
C ALA A 124 -9.23 -10.31 5.48
N GLU A 125 -9.39 -9.00 5.25
CA GLU A 125 -10.55 -8.42 4.56
C GLU A 125 -10.65 -8.92 3.11
N LYS A 126 -9.53 -8.90 2.37
CA LYS A 126 -9.47 -9.46 1.00
C LYS A 126 -9.90 -10.92 0.96
N ALA A 127 -9.41 -11.74 1.89
CA ALA A 127 -9.77 -13.16 1.95
C ALA A 127 -11.26 -13.36 2.29
N ALA A 128 -11.82 -12.57 3.21
CA ALA A 128 -13.23 -12.62 3.56
C ALA A 128 -14.13 -12.20 2.39
N LEU A 129 -13.82 -11.08 1.75
CA LEU A 129 -14.56 -10.59 0.57
C LEU A 129 -14.49 -11.58 -0.59
N GLY A 130 -13.33 -12.20 -0.84
CA GLY A 130 -13.21 -13.26 -1.83
C GLY A 130 -14.16 -14.44 -1.62
N ARG A 131 -14.37 -14.86 -0.36
CA ARG A 131 -15.35 -15.91 -0.02
C ARG A 131 -16.79 -15.44 -0.23
N ILE A 132 -17.09 -14.19 0.13
CA ILE A 132 -18.42 -13.59 -0.03
C ILE A 132 -18.77 -13.48 -1.51
N TRP A 133 -17.85 -13.02 -2.35
CA TRP A 133 -18.05 -12.94 -3.80
C TRP A 133 -18.35 -14.31 -4.40
N LYS A 134 -17.52 -15.33 -4.14
CA LYS A 134 -17.77 -16.70 -4.61
C LYS A 134 -19.14 -17.24 -4.18
N LYS A 135 -19.54 -16.97 -2.93
CA LYS A 135 -20.87 -17.38 -2.44
C LYS A 135 -22.00 -16.70 -3.19
N ARG A 136 -21.89 -15.38 -3.41
CA ARG A 136 -22.91 -14.59 -4.12
C ARG A 136 -22.99 -14.95 -5.60
N GLU A 137 -21.86 -15.15 -6.26
CA GLU A 137 -21.80 -15.67 -7.64
C GLU A 137 -22.55 -17.00 -7.74
N ALA A 138 -22.26 -17.96 -6.85
CA ALA A 138 -22.95 -19.25 -6.85
C ALA A 138 -24.45 -19.17 -6.50
N GLN A 139 -24.89 -18.13 -5.80
CA GLN A 139 -26.32 -17.87 -5.57
C GLN A 139 -26.98 -17.28 -6.81
N LEU A 140 -26.34 -16.30 -7.45
CA LEU A 140 -26.82 -15.69 -8.68
C LEU A 140 -26.96 -16.72 -9.81
N THR A 141 -25.96 -17.58 -10.01
CA THR A 141 -26.04 -18.65 -11.01
C THR A 141 -27.22 -19.59 -10.75
N ARG A 142 -27.40 -20.05 -9.50
CA ARG A 142 -28.53 -20.93 -9.16
C ARG A 142 -29.90 -20.28 -9.38
N MET A 143 -30.03 -18.99 -9.08
CA MET A 143 -31.27 -18.26 -9.31
C MET A 143 -31.52 -18.07 -10.81
N GLN A 144 -30.47 -17.82 -11.60
CA GLN A 144 -30.54 -17.74 -13.05
C GLN A 144 -30.98 -19.07 -13.67
N ASP A 145 -30.40 -20.20 -13.24
CA ASP A 145 -30.80 -21.53 -13.69
C ASP A 145 -32.26 -21.84 -13.32
N GLY A 146 -32.68 -21.46 -12.10
CA GLY A 146 -34.07 -21.60 -11.67
C GLY A 146 -35.04 -20.80 -12.52
N LEU A 147 -34.69 -19.55 -12.87
CA LEU A 147 -35.48 -18.73 -13.79
C LEU A 147 -35.59 -19.38 -15.18
N LEU A 148 -34.48 -19.87 -15.73
CA LEU A 148 -34.47 -20.57 -17.03
C LEU A 148 -35.34 -21.83 -17.01
N SER A 149 -35.32 -22.59 -15.91
CA SER A 149 -36.18 -23.77 -15.74
C SER A 149 -37.67 -23.40 -15.76
N VAL A 150 -38.07 -22.37 -15.01
CA VAL A 150 -39.47 -21.89 -14.98
C VAL A 150 -39.91 -21.40 -16.36
N VAL A 151 -39.01 -20.70 -17.08
CA VAL A 151 -39.25 -20.29 -18.47
C VAL A 151 -39.47 -21.52 -19.36
N GLY A 152 -38.64 -22.56 -19.24
CA GLY A 152 -38.80 -23.81 -19.98
C GLY A 152 -40.10 -24.55 -19.66
N ASP A 153 -40.49 -24.61 -18.39
CA ASP A 153 -41.74 -25.22 -17.95
C ASP A 153 -42.95 -24.49 -18.56
N LEU A 154 -42.95 -23.15 -18.56
CA LEU A 154 -44.01 -22.34 -19.16
C LEU A 154 -44.11 -22.53 -20.68
N GLN A 155 -42.99 -22.62 -21.39
CA GLN A 155 -42.97 -22.90 -22.84
C GLN A 155 -43.56 -24.28 -23.17
N GLY A 156 -43.37 -25.28 -22.29
CA GLY A 156 -43.91 -26.63 -22.47
C GLY A 156 -45.43 -26.75 -22.27
N ILE A 157 -46.05 -25.83 -21.53
CA ILE A 157 -47.49 -25.89 -21.18
C ILE A 157 -48.39 -25.34 -22.31
N GLY A 158 -47.86 -24.54 -23.25
CA GLY A 158 -48.55 -24.14 -24.49
C GLY A 158 -48.36 -22.67 -24.88
N GLU A 159 -48.65 -22.33 -26.15
CA GLU A 159 -48.40 -21.00 -26.76
C GLU A 159 -49.04 -19.81 -26.02
N GLU A 160 -50.09 -20.00 -25.23
CA GLU A 160 -50.75 -18.94 -24.44
C GLU A 160 -49.91 -18.41 -23.26
N ALA A 161 -48.83 -19.09 -22.85
CA ALA A 161 -47.96 -18.64 -21.75
C ALA A 161 -46.82 -17.69 -22.19
N LEU A 162 -46.63 -17.49 -23.49
CA LEU A 162 -45.58 -16.66 -24.08
C LEU A 162 -45.54 -15.19 -23.58
N PRO A 163 -46.65 -14.48 -23.32
CA PRO A 163 -46.62 -13.10 -22.84
C PRO A 163 -46.00 -12.94 -21.43
N ALA A 164 -46.01 -13.99 -20.62
CA ALA A 164 -45.40 -13.97 -19.28
C ALA A 164 -43.86 -14.08 -19.33
N LEU A 165 -43.29 -14.53 -20.46
CA LEU A 165 -41.85 -14.69 -20.65
C LEU A 165 -41.16 -13.36 -20.99
N ASP A 166 -41.84 -12.45 -21.69
CA ASP A 166 -41.33 -11.11 -22.01
C ASP A 166 -41.03 -10.28 -20.75
N VAL A 167 -41.78 -10.51 -19.66
CA VAL A 167 -41.56 -9.86 -18.37
C VAL A 167 -40.27 -10.34 -17.70
N VAL A 168 -39.92 -11.62 -17.86
CA VAL A 168 -38.68 -12.20 -17.31
C VAL A 168 -37.46 -11.79 -18.14
N ALA A 169 -37.60 -11.71 -19.48
CA ALA A 169 -36.57 -11.22 -20.38
C ALA A 169 -36.29 -9.71 -20.23
N ALA A 170 -37.29 -8.92 -19.80
CA ALA A 170 -37.17 -7.49 -19.53
C ALA A 170 -36.55 -7.15 -18.16
N LEU A 171 -36.30 -8.13 -17.28
CA LEU A 171 -35.53 -7.90 -16.07
C LEU A 171 -34.11 -7.51 -16.47
N PRO A 172 -33.51 -6.47 -15.87
CA PRO A 172 -32.16 -6.04 -16.21
C PRO A 172 -31.19 -7.15 -15.81
N THR A 173 -30.88 -8.04 -16.74
CA THR A 173 -29.69 -8.88 -16.67
C THR A 173 -28.54 -7.90 -16.67
N GLY A 174 -27.74 -7.86 -15.60
CA GLY A 174 -26.69 -6.85 -15.36
C GLY A 174 -25.52 -6.86 -16.35
N SER A 175 -25.80 -7.00 -17.65
CA SER A 175 -24.90 -6.81 -18.79
C SER A 175 -24.80 -5.34 -19.21
N GLU A 176 -25.09 -4.39 -18.33
CA GLU A 176 -24.34 -3.14 -18.36
C GLU A 176 -23.05 -3.41 -17.61
N ALA A 177 -22.06 -3.92 -18.35
CA ALA A 177 -20.68 -3.74 -17.95
C ALA A 177 -20.50 -2.22 -17.77
N HIS A 178 -20.57 -1.77 -16.52
CA HIS A 178 -19.94 -0.53 -16.13
C HIS A 178 -18.45 -0.77 -16.40
N GLU A 179 -18.03 -0.47 -17.63
CA GLU A 179 -16.69 0.02 -17.86
C GLU A 179 -16.48 1.07 -16.78
N ILE A 180 -15.63 0.73 -15.81
CA ILE A 180 -15.01 1.73 -14.96
C ILE A 180 -14.14 2.53 -15.93
N SER A 181 -14.77 3.49 -16.61
CA SER A 181 -14.10 4.52 -17.37
C SER A 181 -13.24 5.24 -16.35
N ALA A 182 -11.93 4.99 -16.41
CA ALA A 182 -10.96 5.76 -15.66
C ALA A 182 -11.33 7.25 -15.81
N PRO A 183 -11.41 8.03 -14.71
CA PRO A 183 -11.92 9.39 -14.80
C PRO A 183 -11.12 10.17 -15.84
N ASN A 184 -11.84 10.63 -16.87
CA ASN A 184 -11.36 11.47 -17.95
C ASN A 184 -10.50 12.61 -17.38
N LEU A 185 -9.18 12.53 -17.58
CA LEU A 185 -8.18 13.53 -17.20
C LEU A 185 -8.30 14.86 -17.98
N VAL A 186 -9.45 15.13 -18.61
CA VAL A 186 -9.66 16.27 -19.51
C VAL A 186 -10.72 17.26 -18.99
N GLN A 187 -11.45 16.96 -17.91
CA GLN A 187 -12.46 17.88 -17.36
C GLN A 187 -11.95 18.87 -16.30
N MET A 188 -10.62 18.98 -16.10
CA MET A 188 -10.01 19.92 -15.13
C MET A 188 -9.32 21.11 -15.82
N LYS A 189 -9.93 21.64 -16.88
CA LYS A 189 -9.47 22.87 -17.59
C LYS A 189 -10.59 23.89 -17.88
N SER A 190 -11.69 23.88 -17.13
CA SER A 190 -12.76 24.90 -17.26
C SER A 190 -12.98 25.78 -16.03
N TYR A 191 -12.15 25.67 -14.98
CA TYR A 191 -12.20 26.57 -13.81
C TYR A 191 -11.18 27.72 -13.84
N LEU A 192 -10.76 28.17 -15.03
CA LEU A 192 -10.11 29.47 -15.21
C LEU A 192 -10.54 30.06 -16.56
N GLY A 193 -11.75 30.62 -16.59
CA GLY A 193 -12.16 31.58 -17.61
C GLY A 193 -11.95 33.01 -17.09
N PRO A 194 -11.49 33.96 -17.92
CA PRO A 194 -11.14 35.30 -17.49
C PRO A 194 -12.41 36.16 -17.33
N GLY A 195 -12.53 36.84 -16.19
CA GLY A 195 -13.65 37.74 -15.91
C GLY A 195 -13.16 39.00 -15.23
N SER A 196 -13.21 40.10 -16.01
CA SER A 196 -13.17 41.53 -15.66
C SER A 196 -11.94 42.08 -14.96
#